data_AF-A0A350CR81-F1
#
_entry.id   AF-A0A350CR81-F1
#
_cell.length_a   1.000
_cell.length_b   1.000
_cell.length_c   1.000
_cell.angle_alpha   90.00
_cell.angle_beta   90.00
_cell.angle_gamma   90.00
#
_symmetry.space_group_name_H-M   'P 1'
#
loop_
_entity.id
_entity.type
_entity.pdbx_description
1 polymer ?
#
loop_
_entity_poly.entity_id
_entity_poly.type
_entity_poly.pdbx_seq_one_letter_code
_entity_poly.pdbx_strand_id
1 'polypeptide(L)' 'MLAYWAVFAWMVFRSPLSYEAIDFDHDGSVSFDEADYASSFGMRTIYRDGSQCVEYFAEKDGAALKLVCPDKP' A
#
# COMPACT_ATOMS: atom_id res chain seq x y z
N MET A 1 14.94 -17.07 -11.34
CA MET A 1 15.27 -15.62 -11.34
C MET A 1 14.22 -14.78 -12.05
N LEU A 2 13.84 -15.06 -13.31
CA LEU A 2 12.78 -14.28 -13.99
C LEU A 2 11.44 -14.29 -13.26
N ALA A 3 10.99 -15.44 -12.77
CA ALA A 3 9.74 -15.55 -12.01
C ALA A 3 9.77 -14.73 -10.70
N TYR A 4 10.92 -14.67 -10.02
CA TYR A 4 11.09 -13.86 -8.81
C TYR A 4 10.87 -12.38 -9.10
N TRP A 5 11.56 -11.85 -10.12
CA TRP A 5 11.41 -10.45 -10.52
C TRP A 5 10.03 -10.13 -11.07
N ALA A 6 9.37 -11.07 -11.75
CA ALA A 6 8.00 -10.90 -12.22
C ALA A 6 7.00 -10.81 -11.06
N VAL A 7 7.13 -11.68 -10.05
CA VAL A 7 6.30 -11.65 -8.84
C VAL A 7 6.56 -10.36 -8.06
N PHE A 8 7.83 -9.99 -7.87
CA PHE A 8 8.22 -8.77 -7.18
C PHE A 8 7.65 -7.52 -7.87
N ALA A 9 7.82 -7.41 -9.19
CA ALA A 9 7.26 -6.30 -9.96
C ALA A 9 5.73 -6.26 -9.90
N TRP A 10 5.06 -7.43 -9.90
CA TRP A 10 3.62 -7.52 -9.72
C TRP A 10 3.17 -7.03 -8.34
N MET A 11 3.87 -7.40 -7.28
CA MET A 11 3.59 -6.95 -5.90
C MET A 11 3.71 -5.42 -5.78
N VAL A 12 4.83 -4.87 -6.26
CA VAL A 12 5.06 -3.42 -6.29
C VAL A 12 3.99 -2.70 -7.11
N PHE A 13 3.63 -3.22 -8.29
CA PHE A 13 2.61 -2.62 -9.15
C PHE A 13 1.21 -2.65 -8.54
N ARG A 14 0.86 -3.71 -7.80
CA ARG A 14 -0.45 -3.88 -7.17
C ARG A 14 -0.62 -3.01 -5.92
N SER A 15 0.47 -2.72 -5.21
CA SER A 15 0.46 -1.91 -3.99
C SER A 15 -0.28 -0.57 -4.18
N PRO A 16 -1.03 -0.09 -3.17
CA PRO A 16 -1.68 1.22 -3.22
C PRO A 16 -0.69 2.38 -3.04
N LEU A 17 0.58 2.08 -2.70
CA LEU A 17 1.65 3.01 -2.40
C LEU A 17 2.58 3.23 -3.60
N SER A 18 3.25 4.38 -3.64
CA SER A 18 4.39 4.60 -4.53
C SER A 18 5.59 3.77 -4.07
N TYR A 19 6.53 3.46 -4.97
CA TYR A 19 7.73 2.71 -4.63
C TYR A 19 8.47 3.28 -3.41
N GLU A 20 8.66 4.60 -3.37
CA GLU A 20 9.30 5.32 -2.25
C GLU A 20 8.53 5.22 -0.93
N ALA A 21 7.21 4.97 -0.98
CA ALA A 21 6.38 4.82 0.21
C ALA A 21 6.26 3.35 0.67
N ILE A 22 6.65 2.39 -0.18
CA ILE A 22 6.76 0.96 0.18
C ILE A 22 8.06 0.70 0.93
N ASP A 23 9.12 1.45 0.63
CA ASP A 23 10.38 1.47 1.39
C ASP A 23 10.10 2.04 2.79
N PHE A 24 9.76 1.16 3.72
CA PHE A 24 9.31 1.48 5.08
C PHE A 24 10.49 1.68 6.03
N ASP A 25 11.60 0.99 5.78
CA ASP A 25 12.83 1.16 6.56
C ASP A 25 13.71 2.31 6.06
N HIS A 26 13.36 2.88 4.90
CA HIS A 26 14.04 4.01 4.26
C HIS A 26 15.50 3.71 3.91
N ASP A 27 15.79 2.48 3.52
CA ASP A 27 17.13 2.05 3.11
C ASP A 27 17.47 2.42 1.65
N GLY A 28 16.49 2.94 0.90
CA GLY A 28 16.62 3.36 -0.49
C GLY A 28 16.28 2.26 -1.50
N SER A 29 15.83 1.10 -1.04
CA SER A 29 15.37 -0.01 -1.86
C SER A 29 14.09 -0.61 -1.30
N VAL A 30 13.33 -1.33 -2.13
CA VAL A 30 12.16 -2.07 -1.67
C VAL A 30 12.54 -3.53 -1.58
N SER A 31 12.47 -4.07 -0.39
CA SER A 31 12.65 -5.49 -0.12
C SER A 31 11.42 -6.30 -0.55
N PHE A 32 11.59 -7.61 -0.70
CA PHE A 32 10.49 -8.49 -1.11
C PHE A 32 9.36 -8.51 -0.07
N ASP A 33 9.72 -8.48 1.21
CA ASP A 33 8.78 -8.48 2.33
C ASP A 33 8.01 -7.17 2.46
N GLU A 34 8.63 -6.03 2.16
CA GLU A 34 7.91 -4.75 2.06
C GLU A 34 6.94 -4.75 0.87
N ALA A 35 7.37 -5.26 -0.29
CA ALA A 35 6.51 -5.38 -1.46
C ALA A 35 5.33 -6.32 -1.19
N ASP A 36 5.56 -7.47 -0.56
CA ASP A 36 4.52 -8.42 -0.15
C ASP A 36 3.54 -7.76 0.83
N TYR A 37 4.06 -7.12 1.88
CA TYR A 37 3.26 -6.42 2.90
C TYR A 37 2.36 -5.34 2.29
N ALA A 38 2.90 -4.50 1.41
CA ALA A 38 2.14 -3.43 0.76
C ALA A 38 1.17 -3.96 -0.32
N SER A 39 1.46 -5.10 -0.93
CA SER A 39 0.61 -5.71 -1.96
C SER A 39 -0.61 -6.46 -1.41
N SER A 40 -0.54 -6.94 -0.15
CA SER A 40 -1.66 -7.55 0.58
C SER A 40 -2.39 -6.50 1.39
N PHE A 41 -3.33 -5.82 0.76
CA PHE A 41 -4.10 -4.74 1.38
C PHE A 41 -5.61 -4.97 1.28
N GLY A 42 -6.30 -4.54 2.33
CA GLY A 42 -7.73 -4.39 2.37
C GLY A 42 -8.13 -2.93 2.15
N MET A 43 -9.41 -2.71 1.86
CA MET A 43 -10.00 -1.39 1.79
C MET A 43 -11.17 -1.31 2.77
N ARG A 44 -11.24 -0.23 3.53
CA ARG A 44 -12.41 0.08 4.35
C ARG A 44 -12.84 1.52 4.16
N THR A 45 -14.14 1.72 4.22
CA THR A 45 -14.73 3.05 4.26
C THR A 45 -14.59 3.62 5.66
N ILE A 46 -14.03 4.82 5.77
CA ILE A 46 -14.00 5.59 7.01
C ILE A 46 -14.65 6.95 6.80
N TYR A 47 -15.25 7.51 7.85
CA TYR A 47 -15.77 8.87 7.83
C TYR A 47 -14.76 9.79 8.51
N ARG A 48 -14.17 10.71 7.75
CA ARG A 48 -13.21 11.70 8.26
C ARG A 48 -13.68 13.09 7.86
N ASP A 49 -13.80 13.98 8.84
CA ASP A 49 -14.21 15.39 8.63
C ASP A 49 -15.56 15.56 7.88
N GLY A 50 -16.51 14.65 8.13
CA GLY A 50 -17.81 14.64 7.46
C GLY A 50 -17.80 14.10 6.03
N SER A 51 -16.63 13.69 5.51
CA SER A 51 -16.47 13.07 4.20
C SER A 51 -16.24 11.56 4.32
N GLN A 52 -16.78 10.80 3.37
CA GLN A 52 -16.53 9.36 3.25
C GLN A 52 -15.20 9.16 2.51
N CYS A 53 -14.20 8.60 3.18
CA CYS A 53 -12.88 8.30 2.63
C CYS A 53 -12.67 6.78 2.52
N VAL A 54 -11.77 6.36 1.63
CA VAL A 54 -11.32 4.97 1.50
C VAL A 54 -9.94 4.85 2.13
N GLU A 55 -9.85 4.06 3.19
CA GLU A 55 -8.57 3.68 3.81
C GLU A 55 -8.11 2.33 3.26
N TYR A 56 -6.91 2.33 2.72
CA TYR A 56 -6.16 1.14 2.37
C TYR A 56 -5.33 0.74 3.59
N PHE A 57 -5.45 -0.50 4.03
CA PHE A 57 -4.73 -1.02 5.19
C PHE A 57 -4.05 -2.34 4.86
N ALA A 58 -2.91 -2.61 5.50
CA ALA A 58 -2.20 -3.89 5.36
C ALA A 58 -3.04 -5.01 5.98
N GLU A 59 -3.30 -6.08 5.25
CA GLU A 59 -4.10 -7.21 5.76
C GLU A 59 -3.38 -7.95 6.89
N LYS A 60 -2.05 -7.86 6.93
CA LYS A 60 -1.20 -8.57 7.88
C LYS A 60 -1.43 -8.15 9.33
N ASP A 61 -1.62 -6.85 9.57
CA ASP A 61 -1.74 -6.28 10.93
C ASP A 61 -2.82 -5.18 11.05
N GLY A 62 -3.44 -4.78 9.95
CA GLY A 62 -4.46 -3.73 9.91
C GLY A 62 -3.92 -2.31 9.90
N ALA A 63 -2.61 -2.11 9.75
CA ALA A 63 -1.99 -0.79 9.70
C ALA A 63 -2.45 0.01 8.48
N ALA A 64 -2.70 1.31 8.66
CA ALA A 64 -3.11 2.17 7.57
C ALA A 64 -1.93 2.43 6.61
N LEU A 65 -2.12 2.13 5.33
CA LEU A 65 -1.16 2.37 4.27
C LEU A 65 -1.43 3.72 3.60
N LYS A 66 -2.68 3.94 3.16
CA LYS A 66 -3.07 5.12 2.40
C LYS A 66 -4.50 5.50 2.69
N LEU A 67 -4.76 6.80 2.77
CA LEU A 67 -6.10 7.33 2.87
C LEU A 67 -6.43 8.16 1.63
N VAL A 68 -7.53 7.82 0.96
CA VAL A 68 -8.04 8.57 -0.20
C VAL A 68 -9.37 9.18 0.20
N CYS A 69 -9.39 10.49 0.35
CA CYS A 69 -10.61 11.26 0.60
C CYS A 69 -11.05 11.94 -0.71
N PRO A 70 -12.36 12.08 -0.96
CA PRO A 70 -12.84 12.93 -2.04
C PRO A 70 -12.39 14.36 -1.76
N ASP A 71 -11.84 15.03 -2.78
CA ASP A 71 -11.54 16.44 -2.70
C ASP A 71 -12.84 17.19 -2.38
N LYS A 72 -12.79 18.07 -1.38
CA LYS A 72 -13.92 18.96 -1.09
C LYS A 72 -14.19 19.79 -2.37
N PRO A 73 -15.45 19.88 -2.82
CA PRO A 73 -15.81 20.70 -3.98
C PRO A 73 -15.52 22.18 -3.76
#